data_AF-A0A9J6Q105-F1
#
_entry.id   AF-A0A9J6Q105-F1
#
_cell.length_a   1.000
_cell.length_b   1.000
_cell.length_c   1.000
_cell.angle_alpha   90.00
_cell.angle_beta   90.00
_cell.angle_gamma   90.00
#
_symmetry.space_group_name_H-M   'P 1'
#
loop_
_entity.id
_entity.type
_entity.pdbx_description
1 polymer ?
#
loop_
_entity_poly.entity_id
_entity_poly.type
_entity_poly.pdbx_seq_one_letter_code
_entity_poly.pdbx_strand_id
1 'polypeptide(L)'
;MMIPKLRILSLTCLVIAGCASTDGTSPEEQKYRKVEAAASQCAEEVKNQTIELTAEGQSANTRWTTVEYVVPEQHTRTVEYRTSSAVDNGQPGSAWQACMKNKHALVPELKL
;
A
#
# COMPACT_ATOMS: atom_id res chain seq x y z
N MET A 1 48.03 38.92 -26.09
CA MET A 1 48.26 37.74 -26.94
C MET A 1 47.83 36.50 -26.18
N MET A 2 46.78 35.83 -26.65
CA MET A 2 46.22 34.58 -26.11
C MET A 2 47.13 33.38 -26.40
N ILE A 3 47.21 32.45 -25.45
CA ILE A 3 47.31 31.01 -25.72
C ILE A 3 46.32 30.31 -24.76
N PRO A 4 45.22 29.70 -25.24
CA PRO A 4 44.29 28.97 -24.38
C PRO A 4 44.81 27.54 -24.19
N LYS A 5 45.01 27.11 -22.95
CA LYS A 5 45.15 25.67 -22.65
C LYS A 5 43.76 25.09 -22.48
N LEU A 6 43.29 24.50 -23.57
CA LEU A 6 42.10 23.68 -23.70
C LEU A 6 42.10 22.59 -22.61
N ARG A 7 41.28 22.74 -21.57
CA ARG A 7 40.94 21.64 -20.65
C ARG A 7 39.59 21.09 -21.07
N ILE A 8 39.63 20.09 -21.94
CA ILE A 8 38.48 19.25 -22.25
C ILE A 8 38.20 18.40 -21.01
N LEU A 9 37.29 18.88 -20.16
CA LEU A 9 36.64 18.06 -19.15
C LEU A 9 35.49 17.33 -19.85
N SER A 10 35.80 16.15 -20.38
CA SER A 10 34.78 15.23 -20.88
C SER A 10 33.95 14.73 -19.69
N LEU A 11 32.89 15.46 -19.34
CA LEU A 11 31.79 14.89 -18.56
C LEU A 11 31.06 13.91 -19.47
N THR A 12 31.49 12.66 -19.45
CA THR A 12 30.64 11.55 -19.89
C THR A 12 29.50 11.43 -18.87
N CYS A 13 28.40 12.13 -19.14
CA CYS A 13 27.10 11.74 -18.60
C CYS A 13 26.80 10.35 -19.18
N LEU A 14 27.16 9.30 -18.43
CA LEU A 14 26.45 8.04 -18.53
C LEU A 14 25.01 8.37 -18.10
N VAL A 15 24.18 8.69 -19.09
CA VAL A 15 22.74 8.59 -18.94
C VAL A 15 22.53 7.09 -18.83
N ILE A 16 22.44 6.60 -17.58
CA ILE A 16 21.88 5.29 -17.32
C ILE A 16 20.45 5.44 -17.84
N ALA A 17 20.24 5.04 -19.09
CA ALA A 17 18.94 4.63 -19.56
C ALA A 17 18.57 3.47 -18.63
N GLY A 18 17.97 3.81 -17.49
CA GLY A 18 17.34 2.84 -16.64
C GLY A 18 16.35 2.13 -17.55
N CYS A 19 16.61 0.85 -17.79
CA CYS A 19 15.62 -0.02 -18.39
C CYS A 19 14.39 0.10 -17.51
N ALA A 20 13.43 0.92 -17.93
CA ALA A 20 12.09 0.83 -17.41
C ALA A 20 11.65 -0.56 -17.84
N SER A 21 11.76 -1.51 -16.92
CA SER A 21 11.00 -2.74 -16.98
C SER A 21 9.56 -2.28 -17.04
N THR A 22 9.01 -2.17 -18.26
CA THR A 22 7.57 -2.10 -18.42
C THR A 22 7.09 -3.46 -17.98
N ASP A 23 6.81 -3.60 -16.69
CA ASP A 23 6.02 -4.72 -16.19
C ASP A 23 4.76 -4.73 -17.06
N GLY A 24 4.60 -5.81 -17.84
CA GLY A 24 3.49 -6.00 -18.78
C GLY A 24 2.13 -6.19 -18.08
N THR A 25 1.98 -5.66 -16.87
CA THR A 25 0.76 -5.68 -16.08
C THR A 25 -0.15 -4.54 -16.53
N SER A 26 -1.41 -4.87 -16.79
CA SER A 26 -2.43 -3.89 -17.15
C SER A 26 -2.56 -2.80 -16.07
N PRO A 27 -3.01 -1.58 -16.41
CA PRO A 27 -3.23 -0.52 -15.41
C PRO A 27 -4.12 -0.96 -14.24
N GLU A 28 -5.04 -1.86 -14.51
CA GLU A 28 -5.91 -2.43 -13.50
C GLU A 28 -5.22 -3.42 -12.58
N GLU A 29 -4.35 -4.28 -13.10
CA GLU A 29 -3.53 -5.16 -12.28
C GLU A 29 -2.63 -4.33 -11.36
N GLN A 30 -2.04 -3.24 -11.88
CA GLN A 30 -1.25 -2.31 -11.06
C GLN A 30 -2.10 -1.65 -9.96
N LYS A 31 -3.34 -1.23 -10.29
CA LYS A 31 -4.28 -0.68 -9.29
C LYS A 31 -4.61 -1.71 -8.22
N TYR A 32 -4.95 -2.94 -8.60
CA TYR A 32 -5.24 -4.02 -7.68
C TYR A 32 -4.04 -4.29 -6.76
N ARG A 33 -2.83 -4.45 -7.31
CA ARG A 33 -1.61 -4.69 -6.51
C ARG A 33 -1.33 -3.59 -5.50
N LYS A 34 -1.58 -2.33 -5.87
CA LYS A 34 -1.46 -1.20 -4.94
C LYS A 34 -2.46 -1.34 -3.77
N VAL A 35 -3.71 -1.70 -4.07
CA VAL A 35 -4.75 -1.89 -3.04
C VAL A 35 -4.45 -3.11 -2.17
N GLU A 36 -4.04 -4.23 -2.76
CA GLU A 36 -3.65 -5.47 -2.07
C GLU A 36 -2.47 -5.23 -1.10
N ALA A 37 -1.41 -4.55 -1.57
CA ALA A 37 -0.27 -4.22 -0.74
C ALA A 37 -0.65 -3.28 0.42
N ALA A 38 -1.47 -2.26 0.16
CA ALA A 38 -1.94 -1.36 1.21
C ALA A 38 -2.82 -2.10 2.23
N ALA A 39 -3.71 -2.98 1.77
CA ALA A 39 -4.60 -3.78 2.61
C ALA A 39 -3.84 -4.67 3.58
N SER A 40 -2.82 -5.38 3.09
CA SER A 40 -1.95 -6.23 3.91
C SER A 40 -1.17 -5.38 4.93
N GLN A 41 -0.58 -4.24 4.51
CA GLN A 41 0.08 -3.32 5.45
C GLN A 41 -0.88 -2.80 6.53
N CYS A 42 -2.10 -2.39 6.15
CA CYS A 42 -3.08 -1.89 7.11
C CYS A 42 -3.59 -2.99 8.06
N ALA A 43 -3.73 -4.23 7.60
CA ALA A 43 -4.06 -5.36 8.45
C ALA A 43 -2.95 -5.64 9.47
N GLU A 44 -1.69 -5.51 9.06
CA GLU A 44 -0.52 -5.63 9.94
C GLU A 44 -0.40 -4.48 10.93
N GLU A 45 -0.69 -3.23 10.52
CA GLU A 45 -0.73 -2.07 11.42
C GLU A 45 -1.80 -2.27 12.50
N VAL A 46 -3.02 -2.69 12.15
CA VAL A 46 -4.09 -3.03 13.12
C VAL A 46 -3.63 -4.15 14.07
N LYS A 47 -2.95 -5.18 13.56
CA LYS A 47 -2.40 -6.25 14.39
C LYS A 47 -1.41 -5.71 15.42
N ASN A 48 -0.42 -4.94 14.97
CA ASN A 48 0.67 -4.48 15.81
C ASN A 48 0.18 -3.53 16.90
N GLN A 49 -0.67 -2.57 16.54
CA GLN A 49 -1.30 -1.67 17.51
C GLN A 49 -2.16 -2.43 18.53
N THR A 50 -2.88 -3.46 18.07
CA THR A 50 -3.64 -4.30 19.00
C THR A 50 -2.73 -5.04 19.97
N ILE A 51 -1.60 -5.60 19.50
CA ILE A 51 -0.64 -6.28 20.36
C ILE A 51 -0.10 -5.31 21.42
N GLU A 52 0.28 -4.10 21.03
CA GLU A 52 0.75 -3.05 21.95
C GLU A 52 -0.30 -2.75 23.04
N LEU A 53 -1.55 -2.47 22.66
CA LEU A 53 -2.61 -2.16 23.62
C LEU A 53 -2.97 -3.36 24.52
N THR A 54 -2.93 -4.59 23.99
CA THR A 54 -3.16 -5.79 24.81
C THR A 54 -2.03 -6.04 25.81
N ALA A 55 -0.79 -5.71 25.45
CA ALA A 55 0.35 -5.76 26.37
C ALA A 55 0.22 -4.73 27.50
N GLU A 56 -0.46 -3.60 27.25
CA GLU A 56 -0.83 -2.59 28.26
C GLU A 56 -2.05 -2.99 29.10
N GLY A 57 -2.63 -4.17 28.87
CA GLY A 57 -3.75 -4.72 29.64
C GLY A 57 -5.13 -4.43 29.07
N GLN A 58 -5.24 -3.87 27.86
CA GLN A 58 -6.53 -3.70 27.20
C GLN A 58 -7.05 -5.02 26.65
N SER A 59 -8.36 -5.29 26.81
CA SER A 59 -9.00 -6.42 26.14
C SER A 59 -9.27 -6.09 24.67
N ALA A 60 -8.93 -6.99 23.76
CA ALA A 60 -9.22 -6.86 22.35
C ALA A 60 -9.95 -8.09 21.81
N ASN A 61 -11.03 -7.88 21.06
CA ASN A 61 -11.59 -8.86 20.16
C ASN A 61 -11.08 -8.56 18.75
N THR A 62 -10.40 -9.53 18.13
CA THR A 62 -9.80 -9.36 16.80
C THR A 62 -10.38 -10.35 15.81
N ARG A 63 -10.51 -9.91 14.55
CA ARG A 63 -10.88 -10.79 13.44
C ARG A 63 -9.99 -10.48 12.24
N TRP A 64 -9.37 -11.51 11.69
CA TRP A 64 -8.71 -11.49 10.39
C TRP A 64 -9.63 -12.17 9.36
N THR A 65 -9.80 -11.54 8.22
CA THR A 65 -10.63 -12.03 7.11
C THR A 65 -10.18 -11.33 5.83
N THR A 66 -11.00 -11.38 4.78
CA THR A 66 -10.75 -10.65 3.53
C THR A 66 -12.00 -9.89 3.12
N VAL A 67 -11.82 -8.84 2.33
CA VAL A 67 -12.90 -8.07 1.69
C VAL A 67 -12.79 -8.20 0.18
N GLU A 68 -13.92 -8.22 -0.50
CA GLU A 68 -13.95 -8.38 -1.96
C GLU A 68 -13.45 -7.10 -2.65
N TYR A 69 -12.63 -7.28 -3.67
CA TYR A 69 -12.26 -6.28 -4.66
C TYR A 69 -12.94 -6.65 -5.98
N VAL A 70 -13.94 -5.87 -6.37
CA VAL A 70 -14.81 -6.16 -7.51
C VAL A 70 -14.62 -5.10 -8.59
N VAL A 71 -14.21 -5.55 -9.77
CA VAL A 71 -14.24 -4.74 -10.99
C VAL A 71 -15.31 -5.33 -11.92
N PRO A 72 -16.24 -4.51 -12.47
CA PRO A 72 -17.24 -4.99 -13.41
C PRO A 72 -16.61 -5.76 -14.57
N GLU A 73 -17.27 -6.85 -14.98
CA GLU A 73 -16.84 -7.71 -16.10
C GLU A 73 -15.54 -8.50 -15.85
N GLN A 74 -15.00 -8.44 -14.63
CA GLN A 74 -13.79 -9.16 -14.23
C GLN A 74 -14.01 -10.10 -13.05
N HIS A 75 -12.97 -10.87 -12.75
CA HIS A 75 -12.99 -11.81 -11.64
C HIS A 75 -12.90 -11.04 -10.33
N THR A 76 -13.79 -11.37 -9.39
CA THR A 76 -13.69 -10.90 -8.01
C THR A 76 -12.39 -11.38 -7.39
N ARG A 77 -11.67 -10.45 -6.76
CA ARG A 77 -10.47 -10.73 -5.98
C ARG A 77 -10.74 -10.41 -4.53
N THR A 78 -9.80 -10.71 -3.64
CA THR A 78 -9.95 -10.37 -2.22
C THR A 78 -8.67 -9.74 -1.71
N VAL A 79 -8.80 -8.84 -0.74
CA VAL A 79 -7.67 -8.24 -0.04
C VAL A 79 -7.83 -8.44 1.46
N GLU A 80 -6.70 -8.46 2.18
CA GLU A 80 -6.70 -8.67 3.62
C GLU A 80 -7.47 -7.59 4.38
N TYR A 81 -8.22 -8.02 5.39
CA TYR A 81 -8.99 -7.13 6.25
C TYR A 81 -8.86 -7.59 7.70
N ARG A 82 -8.59 -6.63 8.59
CA ARG A 82 -8.45 -6.91 10.01
C ARG A 82 -9.25 -5.91 10.83
N THR A 83 -9.95 -6.42 11.83
CA THR A 83 -10.69 -5.63 12.81
C THR A 83 -10.13 -5.93 14.20
N SER A 84 -10.21 -4.94 15.09
CA SER A 84 -9.84 -5.06 16.49
C SER A 84 -10.60 -4.04 17.32
N SER A 85 -11.36 -4.52 18.31
CA SER A 85 -12.14 -3.65 19.20
C SER A 85 -11.29 -2.63 19.96
N ALA A 86 -9.99 -2.86 20.11
CA ALA A 86 -9.08 -1.95 20.81
C ALA A 86 -8.72 -0.70 19.99
N VAL A 87 -8.75 -0.78 18.65
CA VAL A 87 -8.36 0.34 17.76
C VAL A 87 -9.50 0.81 16.86
N ASP A 88 -10.58 0.05 16.77
CA ASP A 88 -11.73 0.34 15.91
C ASP A 88 -12.71 1.37 16.50
N ASN A 89 -12.45 1.94 17.67
CA ASN A 89 -13.23 3.04 18.28
C ASN A 89 -14.77 2.81 18.26
N GLY A 90 -15.20 1.56 18.47
CA GLY A 90 -16.61 1.17 18.45
C GLY A 90 -17.23 0.90 17.08
N GLN A 91 -16.50 1.14 15.98
CA GLN A 91 -16.91 0.82 14.61
C GLN A 91 -15.98 -0.22 13.99
N PRO A 92 -16.40 -1.50 13.91
CA PRO A 92 -15.54 -2.59 13.42
C PRO A 92 -14.87 -2.28 12.07
N GLY A 93 -13.54 -2.39 12.06
CA GLY A 93 -12.64 -2.12 10.94
C GLY A 93 -12.41 -0.66 10.57
N SER A 94 -12.86 0.30 11.38
CA SER A 94 -12.59 1.71 11.16
C SER A 94 -11.09 2.03 11.15
N ALA A 95 -10.27 1.32 11.94
CA ALA A 95 -8.82 1.51 11.94
C ALA A 95 -8.18 1.09 10.60
N TRP A 96 -8.57 -0.07 10.07
CA TRP A 96 -8.12 -0.54 8.76
C TRP A 96 -8.57 0.41 7.65
N GLN A 97 -9.83 0.85 7.67
CA GLN A 97 -10.36 1.79 6.66
C GLN A 97 -9.65 3.14 6.71
N ALA A 98 -9.36 3.65 7.91
CA ALA A 98 -8.59 4.88 8.08
C ALA A 98 -7.17 4.74 7.51
N CYS A 99 -6.48 3.63 7.80
CA CYS A 99 -5.18 3.34 7.20
C CYS A 99 -5.25 3.28 5.67
N MET A 100 -6.22 2.55 5.11
CA MET A 100 -6.42 2.44 3.66
C MET A 100 -6.70 3.80 3.01
N LYS A 101 -7.49 4.65 3.67
CA LYS A 101 -7.76 6.03 3.23
C LYS A 101 -6.47 6.85 3.21
N ASN A 102 -5.66 6.80 4.27
CA ASN A 102 -4.39 7.52 4.35
C ASN A 102 -3.38 7.08 3.27
N LYS A 103 -3.40 5.80 2.90
CA LYS A 103 -2.58 5.25 1.80
C LYS A 103 -3.20 5.47 0.41
N HIS A 104 -4.32 6.18 0.30
CA HIS A 104 -5.05 6.41 -0.94
C HIS A 104 -5.42 5.08 -1.66
N ALA A 105 -5.76 4.06 -0.87
CA ALA A 105 -6.11 2.71 -1.32
C ALA A 105 -7.56 2.32 -0.95
N LEU A 106 -8.28 3.17 -0.21
CA LEU A 106 -9.71 3.00 0.01
C LEU A 106 -10.48 3.41 -1.26
N VAL A 107 -10.81 2.42 -2.08
CA VAL A 107 -11.39 2.60 -3.43
C VAL A 107 -12.78 1.96 -3.53
N PRO A 108 -13.66 2.41 -4.45
CA PRO A 108 -15.03 1.90 -4.57
C PRO A 108 -15.14 0.44 -5.01
N GLU A 109 -14.06 -0.14 -5.54
CA GLU A 109 -13.98 -1.57 -5.85
C GLU A 109 -14.02 -2.46 -4.60
N LEU A 110 -13.68 -1.93 -3.42
CA LEU A 110 -13.76 -2.67 -2.16
C LEU A 110 -15.21 -2.78 -1.66
N LYS A 111 -15.65 -4.00 -1.34
CA LYS A 111 -16.95 -4.27 -0.70
C LYS A 111 -16.78 -4.39 0.81
N LEU A 112 -17.01 -3.26 1.50
CA LEU A 112 -16.88 -3.10 2.95
C LEU A 112 -18.24 -3.09 3.64
#